data_AF-A0A2N5IZ39-F1
#
_entry.id   AF-A0A2N5IZ39-F1
#
_cell.length_a   1.000
_cell.length_b   1.000
_cell.length_c   1.000
_cell.angle_alpha   90.00
_cell.angle_beta   90.00
_cell.angle_gamma   90.00
#
_symmetry.space_group_name_H-M   'P 1'
#
loop_
_entity.id
_entity.type
_entity.pdbx_description
1 polymer ?
#
loop_
_entity_poly.entity_id
_entity_poly.type
_entity_poly.pdbx_seq_one_letter_code
_entity_poly.pdbx_strand_id
1 'polypeptide(L)'
;MSDESIMRDEDATARSWVRLFREDVDRRYVSDDQVDRAATIIGTAARMAVERGYAVVDPSRELFDEAKRSKWPWPHLVVRDEDGFRSSFHVSELSKPGSPPKPRTLTGVPKSDAPQWLEGRSREFEPTGMLSLRVNGERPFARQRSLRDTVNSRMDERLSTLFDGLAHEIVASRERVEAGRRHEETVEQAQRACRGERLYTALCEEVRLHEDLQNQRAYLDLVEQRLRRTDPERLADASEDIELMRSRIDARDPLLSGGVDWSDQPDPTDVDVYEYMRRDRHATAFGHEDLYGDRAHRPPYRPPYRSMPSIGSGFFD
;
A
#
# COMPACT_ATOMS: atom_id res chain seq x y z
N MET A 1 27.60 -28.51 -0.56
CA MET A 1 28.02 -28.28 -1.95
C MET A 1 28.50 -26.85 -2.01
N SER A 2 29.81 -26.71 -2.22
CA SER A 2 30.63 -25.59 -1.76
C SER A 2 30.44 -24.33 -2.62
N ASP A 3 30.49 -23.14 -2.02
CA ASP A 3 30.38 -21.82 -2.67
C ASP A 3 31.21 -21.70 -3.97
N GLU A 4 32.33 -22.42 -4.05
CA GLU A 4 33.21 -22.47 -5.23
C GLU A 4 32.53 -23.08 -6.48
N SER A 5 31.58 -24.01 -6.31
CA SER A 5 30.81 -24.57 -7.43
C SER A 5 29.76 -23.59 -7.94
N ILE A 6 29.13 -22.83 -7.05
CA ILE A 6 28.10 -21.83 -7.40
C ILE A 6 28.76 -20.67 -8.16
N MET A 7 29.90 -20.17 -7.67
CA MET A 7 30.65 -19.11 -8.34
C MET A 7 31.13 -19.51 -9.74
N ARG A 8 31.52 -20.78 -9.95
CA ARG A 8 31.93 -21.29 -11.27
C ARG A 8 30.77 -21.34 -12.27
N ASP A 9 29.57 -21.69 -11.80
CA ASP A 9 28.37 -21.74 -12.63
C ASP A 9 27.87 -20.32 -12.98
N GLU A 10 27.97 -19.38 -12.04
CA GLU A 10 27.63 -17.97 -12.28
C GLU A 10 28.62 -17.30 -13.25
N ASP A 11 29.91 -17.58 -13.14
CA ASP A 11 30.93 -17.14 -14.10
C ASP A 11 30.68 -17.70 -15.51
N ALA A 12 30.24 -18.96 -15.60
CA ALA A 12 29.84 -19.56 -16.88
C ALA A 12 28.62 -18.84 -17.48
N THR A 13 27.63 -18.52 -16.64
CA THR A 13 26.41 -17.82 -17.05
C THR A 13 26.70 -16.39 -17.50
N ALA A 14 27.58 -15.67 -16.78
CA ALA A 14 28.05 -14.34 -17.17
C ALA A 14 28.74 -14.36 -18.54
N ARG A 15 29.58 -15.38 -18.80
CA ARG A 15 30.22 -15.57 -20.12
C ARG A 15 29.20 -15.86 -21.22
N SER A 16 28.12 -16.59 -20.93
CA SER A 16 27.04 -16.84 -21.89
C SER A 16 26.35 -15.55 -22.33
N TRP A 17 26.08 -14.61 -21.42
CA TRP A 17 25.54 -13.28 -21.78
C TRP A 17 26.47 -12.48 -22.68
N VAL A 18 27.77 -12.43 -22.34
CA VAL A 18 28.77 -11.73 -23.15
C VAL A 18 28.88 -12.33 -24.56
N ARG A 19 28.89 -13.67 -24.65
CA ARG A 19 28.90 -14.38 -25.93
C ARG A 19 27.63 -14.10 -26.73
N LEU A 20 26.45 -14.22 -26.13
CA LEU A 20 25.19 -13.93 -26.78
C LEU A 20 25.15 -12.50 -27.32
N PHE A 21 25.56 -11.52 -26.51
CA PHE A 21 25.67 -10.14 -26.96
C PHE A 21 26.60 -10.00 -28.17
N ARG A 22 27.77 -10.64 -28.13
CA ARG A 22 28.75 -10.68 -29.23
C ARG A 22 28.32 -11.48 -30.46
N GLU A 23 27.25 -12.26 -30.40
CA GLU A 23 26.72 -13.05 -31.52
C GLU A 23 25.46 -12.41 -32.11
N ASP A 24 24.58 -11.82 -31.28
CA ASP A 24 23.32 -11.19 -31.70
C ASP A 24 23.54 -9.78 -32.27
N VAL A 25 24.06 -9.71 -33.51
CA VAL A 25 24.35 -8.44 -34.22
C VAL A 25 23.13 -7.52 -34.26
N ASP A 26 21.93 -8.09 -34.44
CA ASP A 26 20.68 -7.34 -34.61
C ASP A 26 20.24 -6.62 -33.34
N ARG A 27 20.72 -7.07 -32.17
CA ARG A 27 20.25 -6.59 -30.87
C ARG A 27 21.37 -6.11 -29.95
N ARG A 28 22.55 -5.79 -30.49
CA ARG A 28 23.66 -5.15 -29.73
C ARG A 28 23.42 -3.68 -29.41
N TYR A 29 22.73 -2.95 -30.29
CA TYR A 29 22.44 -1.51 -30.17
C TYR A 29 23.68 -0.61 -29.98
N VAL A 30 24.86 -1.05 -30.41
CA VAL A 30 26.13 -0.32 -30.37
C VAL A 30 26.90 -0.51 -31.67
N SER A 31 27.65 0.51 -32.10
CA SER A 31 28.58 0.41 -33.23
C SER A 31 29.67 -0.65 -33.00
N ASP A 32 30.22 -1.19 -34.10
CA ASP A 32 31.20 -2.28 -34.07
C ASP A 32 32.41 -1.95 -33.17
N ASP A 33 32.91 -0.71 -33.25
CA ASP A 33 34.02 -0.21 -32.42
C ASP A 33 33.72 -0.20 -30.92
N GLN A 34 32.43 -0.26 -30.53
CA GLN A 34 31.98 -0.24 -29.13
C GLN A 34 31.58 -1.63 -28.62
N VAL A 35 31.56 -2.67 -29.46
CA VAL A 35 31.10 -4.02 -29.08
C VAL A 35 31.93 -4.58 -27.92
N ASP A 36 33.26 -4.47 -27.98
CA ASP A 36 34.13 -5.00 -26.93
C ASP A 36 34.00 -4.25 -25.60
N ARG A 37 33.81 -2.93 -25.67
CA ARG A 37 33.58 -2.11 -24.48
C ARG A 37 32.23 -2.45 -23.84
N ALA A 38 31.16 -2.56 -24.64
CA ALA A 38 29.84 -2.95 -24.16
C ALA A 38 29.83 -4.37 -23.56
N ALA A 39 30.51 -5.32 -24.21
CA ALA A 39 30.71 -6.67 -23.69
C ALA A 39 31.45 -6.67 -22.35
N THR A 40 32.46 -5.83 -22.20
CA THR A 40 33.19 -5.65 -20.92
C THR A 40 32.27 -5.11 -19.83
N ILE A 41 31.44 -4.12 -20.14
CA ILE A 41 30.45 -3.56 -19.19
C ILE A 41 29.46 -4.63 -18.74
N ILE A 42 28.96 -5.46 -19.66
CA ILE A 42 28.04 -6.57 -19.34
C ILE A 42 28.74 -7.58 -18.40
N GLY A 43 29.96 -7.99 -18.72
CA GLY A 43 30.73 -8.92 -17.90
C GLY A 43 31.06 -8.36 -16.51
N THR A 44 31.45 -7.08 -16.43
CA THR A 44 31.69 -6.39 -15.15
C THR A 44 30.42 -6.28 -14.33
N ALA A 45 29.29 -5.90 -14.95
CA ALA A 45 28.01 -5.82 -14.25
C ALA A 45 27.58 -7.19 -13.71
N ALA A 46 27.75 -8.27 -14.48
CA ALA A 46 27.46 -9.63 -14.02
C ALA A 46 28.30 -10.01 -12.80
N ARG A 47 29.62 -9.75 -12.83
CA ARG A 47 30.52 -10.02 -11.69
C ARG A 47 30.12 -9.22 -10.45
N MET A 48 29.86 -7.92 -10.61
CA MET A 48 29.45 -7.05 -9.50
C MET A 48 28.10 -7.45 -8.91
N ALA A 49 27.21 -8.02 -9.73
CA ALA A 49 25.95 -8.57 -9.27
C ALA A 49 26.20 -9.78 -8.35
N VAL A 50 27.03 -10.74 -8.78
CA VAL A 50 27.43 -11.90 -7.98
C VAL A 50 28.10 -11.47 -6.67
N GLU A 51 29.07 -10.57 -6.73
CA GLU A 51 29.77 -10.02 -5.55
C GLU A 51 28.83 -9.38 -4.53
N ARG A 52 27.64 -8.94 -4.97
CA ARG A 52 26.61 -8.32 -4.13
C ARG A 52 25.43 -9.23 -3.83
N GLY A 53 25.56 -10.54 -4.08
CA GLY A 53 24.56 -11.55 -3.74
C GLY A 53 23.38 -11.66 -4.71
N TYR A 54 23.50 -11.11 -5.92
CA TYR A 54 22.52 -11.34 -6.97
C TYR A 54 22.90 -12.58 -7.78
N ALA A 55 21.91 -13.40 -8.11
CA ALA A 55 22.08 -14.51 -9.05
C ALA A 55 21.99 -14.00 -10.49
N VAL A 56 22.96 -14.36 -11.34
CA VAL A 56 22.89 -14.10 -12.78
C VAL A 56 21.95 -15.12 -13.42
N VAL A 57 20.91 -14.66 -14.11
CA VAL A 57 19.92 -15.54 -14.76
C VAL A 57 20.46 -15.98 -16.12
N ASP A 58 20.35 -17.27 -16.45
CA ASP A 58 20.80 -17.80 -17.75
C ASP A 58 20.04 -17.18 -18.93
N PRO A 59 20.71 -16.78 -20.04
CA PRO A 59 20.04 -16.28 -21.24
C PRO A 59 19.34 -17.40 -22.01
N SER A 60 18.26 -17.95 -21.44
CA SER A 60 17.47 -19.02 -22.03
C SER A 60 16.38 -18.49 -22.96
N ARG A 61 15.86 -19.36 -23.83
CA ARG A 61 14.73 -19.03 -24.72
C ARG A 61 13.50 -18.60 -23.93
N GLU A 62 13.22 -19.26 -22.81
CA GLU A 62 12.09 -18.97 -21.93
C GLU A 62 12.17 -17.54 -21.37
N LEU A 63 13.36 -17.11 -20.97
CA LEU A 63 13.60 -15.74 -20.49
C LEU A 63 13.26 -14.71 -21.57
N PHE A 64 13.69 -14.94 -22.82
CA PHE A 64 13.41 -14.00 -23.91
C PHE A 64 11.93 -14.01 -24.33
N ASP A 65 11.26 -15.17 -24.31
CA ASP A 65 9.82 -15.27 -24.55
C ASP A 65 9.03 -14.55 -23.45
N GLU A 66 9.47 -14.63 -22.20
CA GLU A 66 8.91 -13.88 -21.09
C GLU A 66 9.14 -12.37 -21.24
N ALA A 67 10.37 -11.94 -21.49
CA ALA A 67 10.71 -10.55 -21.75
C ALA A 67 9.85 -9.96 -22.87
N LYS A 68 9.56 -10.75 -23.91
CA LYS A 68 8.66 -10.36 -25.01
C LYS A 68 7.22 -10.19 -24.56
N ARG A 69 6.66 -11.11 -23.77
CA ARG A 69 5.29 -11.00 -23.21
C ARG A 69 5.17 -9.80 -22.29
N SER A 70 6.19 -9.55 -21.47
CA SER A 70 6.26 -8.46 -20.50
C SER A 70 6.67 -7.12 -21.11
N LYS A 71 6.88 -7.06 -22.44
CA LYS A 71 7.28 -5.86 -23.20
C LYS A 71 8.57 -5.20 -22.67
N TRP A 72 9.50 -6.01 -22.18
CA TRP A 72 10.80 -5.52 -21.75
C TRP A 72 11.63 -5.06 -22.96
N PRO A 73 12.48 -4.04 -22.80
CA PRO A 73 13.60 -3.85 -23.71
C PRO A 73 14.43 -5.14 -23.80
N TRP A 74 15.03 -5.44 -24.95
CA TRP A 74 15.90 -6.60 -25.11
C TRP A 74 17.01 -6.59 -24.03
N PRO A 75 17.06 -7.58 -23.12
CA PRO A 75 18.02 -7.56 -22.03
C PRO A 75 19.39 -8.01 -22.54
N HIS A 76 20.45 -7.37 -22.03
CA HIS A 76 21.85 -7.78 -22.24
C HIS A 76 22.45 -8.46 -21.02
N LEU A 77 21.75 -8.36 -19.88
CA LEU A 77 22.00 -9.10 -18.66
C LEU A 77 20.72 -9.08 -17.83
N VAL A 78 20.38 -10.20 -17.19
CA VAL A 78 19.30 -10.26 -16.19
C VAL A 78 19.89 -10.84 -14.92
N VAL A 79 19.61 -10.16 -13.81
CA VAL A 79 20.01 -10.60 -12.47
C VAL A 79 18.78 -10.74 -11.60
N ARG A 80 18.84 -11.61 -10.61
CA ARG A 80 17.78 -11.87 -9.66
C ARG A 80 18.31 -11.67 -8.26
N ASP A 81 17.58 -10.92 -7.45
CA ASP A 81 17.93 -10.72 -6.04
C ASP A 81 17.44 -11.87 -5.15
N GLU A 82 17.77 -11.81 -3.86
CA GLU A 82 17.42 -12.81 -2.85
C GLU A 82 15.90 -12.99 -2.63
N ASP A 83 15.09 -11.95 -2.89
CA ASP A 83 13.63 -12.04 -2.80
C ASP A 83 13.01 -12.57 -4.09
N GLY A 84 13.83 -12.90 -5.10
CA GLY A 84 13.41 -13.46 -6.37
C GLY A 84 13.02 -12.44 -7.44
N PHE A 85 13.11 -11.13 -7.17
CA PHE A 85 12.79 -10.11 -8.17
C PHE A 85 13.93 -9.93 -9.17
N ARG A 86 13.58 -9.69 -10.43
CA ARG A 86 14.56 -9.55 -11.51
C ARG A 86 14.83 -8.10 -11.84
N SER A 87 16.07 -7.84 -12.27
CA SER A 87 16.51 -6.59 -12.85
C SER A 87 17.14 -6.84 -14.22
N SER A 88 16.60 -6.20 -15.25
CA SER A 88 17.07 -6.29 -16.64
C SER A 88 17.97 -5.10 -16.98
N PHE A 89 19.16 -5.40 -17.47
CA PHE A 89 20.19 -4.45 -17.87
C PHE A 89 20.22 -4.36 -19.40
N HIS A 90 20.18 -3.15 -19.93
CA HIS A 90 20.20 -2.88 -21.37
C HIS A 90 21.24 -1.84 -21.71
N VAL A 91 22.24 -2.23 -22.50
CA VAL A 91 23.32 -1.35 -22.96
C VAL A 91 23.00 -0.85 -24.37
N SER A 92 23.15 0.44 -24.64
CA SER A 92 22.92 1.01 -25.97
C SER A 92 23.76 2.26 -26.20
N GLU A 93 24.13 2.50 -27.45
CA GLU A 93 24.85 3.71 -27.85
C GLU A 93 23.89 4.91 -27.98
N LEU A 94 24.31 6.05 -27.43
CA LEU A 94 23.58 7.30 -27.53
C LEU A 94 23.61 7.84 -28.96
N SER A 95 22.45 8.29 -29.43
CA SER A 95 22.35 9.06 -30.67
C SER A 95 22.61 10.53 -30.40
N LYS A 96 23.06 11.26 -31.42
CA LYS A 96 23.28 12.71 -31.35
C LYS A 96 22.01 13.45 -30.89
N PRO A 97 22.13 14.52 -30.08
CA PRO A 97 20.99 15.35 -29.70
C PRO A 97 20.22 15.87 -30.92
N GLY A 98 18.89 15.80 -30.90
CA GLY A 98 18.03 16.24 -32.01
C GLY A 98 17.54 15.12 -32.93
N SER A 99 18.06 13.90 -32.79
CA SER A 99 17.49 12.72 -33.46
C SER A 99 16.28 12.15 -32.68
N PRO A 100 15.21 11.68 -33.35
CA PRO A 100 14.05 11.13 -32.67
C PRO A 100 14.40 9.87 -31.84
N PRO A 101 13.82 9.70 -30.62
CA PRO A 101 14.05 8.51 -29.80
C PRO A 101 13.41 7.27 -30.43
N LYS A 102 14.10 6.13 -30.33
CA LYS A 102 13.76 4.90 -31.06
C LYS A 102 12.56 4.13 -30.47
N PRO A 103 11.64 3.60 -31.30
CA PRO A 103 10.71 2.54 -30.89
C PRO A 103 11.46 1.21 -30.69
N ARG A 104 11.38 0.66 -29.47
CA ARG A 104 12.03 -0.60 -29.07
C ARG A 104 11.15 -1.82 -29.40
N THR A 105 10.78 -1.99 -30.66
CA THR A 105 9.90 -3.11 -31.05
C THR A 105 10.68 -4.42 -31.27
N LEU A 106 10.17 -5.49 -30.67
CA LEU A 106 10.75 -6.85 -30.63
C LEU A 106 10.43 -7.70 -31.88
N THR A 107 9.69 -7.15 -32.83
CA THR A 107 9.07 -7.90 -33.94
C THR A 107 9.37 -7.20 -35.26
N GLY A 108 10.56 -7.42 -35.80
CA GLY A 108 10.92 -7.06 -37.17
C GLY A 108 11.70 -8.20 -37.79
N VAL A 109 11.34 -8.61 -39.00
CA VAL A 109 12.26 -9.33 -39.89
C VAL A 109 13.19 -8.26 -40.47
N PRO A 110 14.53 -8.47 -40.53
CA PRO A 110 15.44 -7.50 -41.15
C PRO A 110 14.98 -7.21 -42.59
N LYS A 111 14.96 -5.94 -43.00
CA LYS A 111 14.56 -5.56 -44.37
C LYS A 111 15.74 -5.43 -45.33
N SER A 112 16.98 -5.54 -44.84
CA SER A 112 18.26 -5.42 -45.54
C SER A 112 19.37 -6.21 -44.80
N ASP A 113 20.58 -6.22 -45.39
CA ASP A 113 21.78 -6.83 -44.79
C ASP A 113 22.34 -6.04 -43.58
N ALA A 114 21.78 -4.86 -43.29
CA ALA A 114 22.16 -4.07 -42.13
C ALA A 114 21.49 -4.60 -40.86
N PRO A 115 22.18 -4.56 -39.70
CA PRO A 115 21.59 -4.94 -38.42
C PRO A 115 20.25 -4.24 -38.15
N GLN A 116 19.26 -4.98 -37.65
CA GLN A 116 17.91 -4.43 -37.39
C GLN A 116 17.94 -3.14 -36.55
N TRP A 117 18.93 -3.02 -35.65
CA TRP A 117 19.03 -1.86 -34.81
C TRP A 117 19.46 -0.58 -35.56
N LEU A 118 20.15 -0.70 -36.70
CA LEU A 118 20.52 0.39 -37.61
C LEU A 118 19.38 0.75 -38.57
N GLU A 119 18.61 -0.22 -39.08
CA GLU A 119 17.46 0.04 -39.97
C GLU A 119 16.34 0.84 -39.28
N GLY A 120 16.12 0.59 -38.00
CA GLY A 120 15.11 1.30 -37.20
C GLY A 120 15.52 2.70 -36.75
N ARG A 121 16.72 3.16 -37.12
CA ARG A 121 17.11 4.57 -36.98
C ARG A 121 16.75 5.25 -38.31
N SER A 122 16.13 6.43 -38.25
CA SER A 122 16.10 7.32 -39.41
C SER A 122 17.50 7.36 -40.04
N ARG A 123 17.59 7.57 -41.36
CA ARG A 123 18.79 7.47 -42.22
C ARG A 123 20.08 8.23 -41.77
N GLU A 124 20.14 8.73 -40.55
CA GLU A 124 21.11 9.65 -39.95
C GLU A 124 21.54 9.19 -38.54
N PHE A 125 21.79 7.90 -38.31
CA PHE A 125 22.51 7.52 -37.09
C PHE A 125 23.98 7.91 -37.21
N GLU A 126 24.35 8.97 -36.49
CA GLU A 126 25.75 9.29 -36.23
C GLU A 126 26.17 8.65 -34.91
N PRO A 127 27.06 7.62 -34.92
CA PRO A 127 27.62 7.07 -33.70
C PRO A 127 28.37 8.15 -32.93
N THR A 128 28.10 8.22 -31.63
CA THR A 128 28.76 9.18 -30.73
C THR A 128 29.90 8.53 -29.95
N GLY A 129 29.99 7.19 -29.97
CA GLY A 129 30.88 6.41 -29.12
C GLY A 129 30.49 6.43 -27.63
N MET A 130 29.43 7.14 -27.25
CA MET A 130 28.95 7.23 -25.87
C MET A 130 27.90 6.16 -25.58
N LEU A 131 28.11 5.38 -24.52
CA LEU A 131 27.21 4.31 -24.11
C LEU A 131 26.23 4.76 -23.02
N SER A 132 25.11 4.06 -22.95
CA SER A 132 24.12 4.16 -21.89
C SER A 132 23.68 2.78 -21.43
N LEU A 133 23.53 2.62 -20.13
CA LEU A 133 23.01 1.43 -19.47
C LEU A 133 21.70 1.81 -18.81
N ARG A 134 20.63 1.09 -19.13
CA ARG A 134 19.33 1.20 -18.47
C ARG A 134 19.09 -0.05 -17.63
N VAL A 135 18.59 0.13 -16.42
CA VAL A 135 18.17 -0.97 -15.54
C VAL A 135 16.67 -0.84 -15.26
N ASN A 136 15.91 -1.90 -15.54
CA ASN A 136 14.50 -2.00 -15.20
C ASN A 136 14.32 -3.16 -14.22
N GLY A 137 13.88 -2.86 -13.00
CA GLY A 137 13.57 -3.85 -11.97
C GLY A 137 12.08 -4.19 -11.93
N GLU A 138 11.76 -5.44 -11.57
CA GLU A 138 10.39 -5.91 -11.31
C GLU A 138 9.86 -5.52 -9.93
N ARG A 139 10.74 -5.05 -9.04
CA ARG A 139 10.36 -4.74 -7.65
C ARG A 139 9.23 -3.72 -7.58
N PRO A 140 8.28 -3.90 -6.65
CA PRO A 140 7.32 -2.86 -6.31
C PRO A 140 8.04 -1.57 -5.93
N PHE A 141 7.56 -0.45 -6.50
CA PHE A 141 8.13 0.90 -6.31
C PHE A 141 9.54 1.11 -6.86
N ALA A 142 10.06 0.15 -7.63
CA ALA A 142 11.35 0.30 -8.25
C ALA A 142 11.34 1.42 -9.30
N ARG A 143 12.41 2.23 -9.31
CA ARG A 143 12.56 3.31 -10.29
C ARG A 143 13.49 2.84 -11.41
N GLN A 144 13.13 3.16 -12.65
CA GLN A 144 14.02 2.93 -13.78
C GLN A 144 15.34 3.69 -13.54
N ARG A 145 16.47 2.98 -13.54
CA ARG A 145 17.79 3.59 -13.42
C ARG A 145 18.43 3.68 -14.79
N SER A 146 19.23 4.72 -14.98
CA SER A 146 20.07 4.83 -16.16
C SER A 146 21.40 5.45 -15.84
N LEU A 147 22.47 4.86 -16.35
CA LEU A 147 23.81 5.38 -16.35
C LEU A 147 24.18 5.69 -17.79
N ARG A 148 24.91 6.77 -18.03
CA ARG A 148 25.33 7.15 -19.39
C ARG A 148 26.71 7.76 -19.34
N ASP A 149 27.51 7.50 -20.35
CA ASP A 149 28.76 8.22 -20.57
C ASP A 149 28.47 9.73 -20.67
N THR A 150 29.44 10.48 -20.17
CA THR A 150 29.50 11.94 -20.29
C THR A 150 30.92 12.31 -20.69
N VAL A 151 31.12 13.56 -21.11
CA VAL A 151 32.46 14.06 -21.46
C VAL A 151 33.46 13.88 -20.30
N ASN A 152 33.00 13.96 -19.06
CA ASN A 152 33.85 14.00 -17.87
C ASN A 152 33.84 12.71 -17.03
N SER A 153 33.03 11.72 -17.39
CA SER A 153 32.88 10.50 -16.61
C SER A 153 32.34 9.37 -17.45
N ARG A 154 33.01 8.22 -17.35
CA ARG A 154 32.59 7.01 -18.01
C ARG A 154 31.57 6.24 -17.18
N MET A 155 30.83 5.38 -17.85
CA MET A 155 29.83 4.52 -17.24
C MET A 155 30.48 3.40 -16.42
N ASP A 156 31.58 2.82 -16.91
CA ASP A 156 32.33 1.75 -16.26
C ASP A 156 32.80 2.13 -14.84
N GLU A 157 33.26 3.37 -14.65
CA GLU A 157 33.69 3.91 -13.35
C GLU A 157 32.55 4.05 -12.32
N ARG A 158 31.30 4.13 -12.79
CA ARG A 158 30.12 4.38 -11.96
C ARG A 158 29.20 3.18 -11.80
N LEU A 159 29.58 2.02 -12.33
CA LEU A 159 28.82 0.77 -12.16
C LEU A 159 28.67 0.40 -10.68
N SER A 160 29.68 0.65 -9.84
CA SER A 160 29.57 0.40 -8.39
C SER A 160 28.43 1.19 -7.76
N THR A 161 28.38 2.50 -8.03
CA THR A 161 27.32 3.37 -7.50
C THR A 161 25.93 2.95 -7.96
N LEU A 162 25.81 2.40 -9.18
CA LEU A 162 24.54 1.85 -9.67
C LEU A 162 24.08 0.68 -8.80
N PHE A 163 24.97 -0.27 -8.50
CA PHE A 163 24.62 -1.42 -7.66
C PHE A 163 24.39 -1.04 -6.19
N ASP A 164 25.12 -0.06 -5.66
CA ASP A 164 24.88 0.47 -4.31
C ASP A 164 23.47 1.11 -4.24
N GLY A 165 23.06 1.79 -5.33
CA GLY A 165 21.71 2.30 -5.50
C GLY A 165 20.63 1.20 -5.57
N LEU A 166 20.90 0.08 -6.23
CA LEU A 166 19.99 -1.07 -6.28
C LEU A 166 19.84 -1.71 -4.89
N ALA A 167 20.94 -1.88 -4.15
CA ALA A 167 20.90 -2.42 -2.79
C ALA A 167 20.07 -1.54 -1.84
N HIS A 168 20.24 -0.21 -1.91
CA HIS A 168 19.42 0.72 -1.14
C HIS A 168 17.93 0.64 -1.50
N GLU A 169 17.61 0.39 -2.76
CA GLU A 169 16.23 0.26 -3.24
C GLU A 169 15.56 -1.02 -2.73
N ILE A 170 16.31 -2.13 -2.60
CA ILE A 170 15.83 -3.36 -1.96
C ILE A 170 15.41 -3.07 -0.51
N VAL A 171 16.28 -2.41 0.25
CA VAL A 171 16.01 -2.06 1.66
C VAL A 171 14.79 -1.15 1.76
N ALA A 172 14.75 -0.07 0.98
CA ALA A 172 13.63 0.87 0.98
C ALA A 172 12.31 0.23 0.55
N SER A 173 12.34 -0.75 -0.37
CA SER A 173 11.15 -1.51 -0.77
C SER A 173 10.62 -2.37 0.38
N ARG A 174 11.50 -3.08 1.09
CA ARG A 174 11.14 -3.88 2.28
C ARG A 174 10.54 -3.02 3.38
N GLU A 175 11.19 -1.90 3.70
CA GLU A 175 10.70 -0.95 4.70
C GLU A 175 9.30 -0.41 4.37
N ARG A 176 9.01 -0.14 3.09
CA ARG A 176 7.68 0.31 2.66
C ARG A 176 6.62 -0.78 2.79
N VAL A 177 6.94 -2.01 2.42
CA VAL A 177 6.03 -3.15 2.58
C VAL A 177 5.73 -3.37 4.05
N GLU A 178 6.75 -3.36 4.91
CA GLU A 178 6.57 -3.48 6.36
C GLU A 178 5.78 -2.31 6.95
N ALA A 179 6.06 -1.07 6.53
CA ALA A 179 5.32 0.11 6.97
C ALA A 179 3.85 0.05 6.54
N GLY A 180 3.57 -0.45 5.33
CA GLY A 180 2.21 -0.72 4.85
C GLY A 180 1.48 -1.71 5.76
N ARG A 181 2.11 -2.87 6.04
CA ARG A 181 1.54 -3.88 6.95
C ARG A 181 1.27 -3.32 8.34
N ARG A 182 2.24 -2.61 8.94
CA ARG A 182 2.06 -1.97 10.25
C ARG A 182 0.93 -0.95 10.23
N HIS A 183 0.78 -0.20 9.14
CA HIS A 183 -0.29 0.77 8.98
C HIS A 183 -1.66 0.09 8.91
N GLU A 184 -1.80 -0.96 8.11
CA GLU A 184 -3.03 -1.77 8.00
C GLU A 184 -3.43 -2.35 9.37
N GLU A 185 -2.48 -2.97 10.09
CA GLU A 185 -2.72 -3.49 11.45
C GLU A 185 -3.17 -2.39 12.42
N THR A 186 -2.55 -1.21 12.34
CA THR A 186 -2.92 -0.05 13.17
C THR A 186 -4.34 0.41 12.86
N VAL A 187 -4.72 0.48 11.58
CA VAL A 187 -6.06 0.88 11.13
C VAL A 187 -7.10 -0.15 11.58
N GLU A 188 -6.84 -1.45 11.43
CA GLU A 188 -7.74 -2.50 11.93
C GLU A 188 -7.94 -2.42 13.44
N GLN A 189 -6.86 -2.21 14.19
CA GLN A 189 -6.94 -2.06 15.65
C GLN A 189 -7.76 -0.83 16.04
N ALA A 190 -7.55 0.29 15.34
CA ALA A 190 -8.33 1.51 15.55
C ALA A 190 -9.81 1.33 15.20
N GLN A 191 -10.14 0.60 14.12
CA GLN A 191 -11.51 0.24 13.76
C GLN A 191 -12.19 -0.57 14.87
N ARG A 192 -11.54 -1.62 15.37
CA ARG A 192 -12.08 -2.45 16.47
C ARG A 192 -12.29 -1.63 17.73
N ALA A 193 -11.33 -0.77 18.09
CA ALA A 193 -11.42 0.08 19.28
C ALA A 193 -12.52 1.15 19.15
N CYS A 194 -12.62 1.81 17.98
CA CYS A 194 -13.68 2.78 17.70
C CYS A 194 -15.07 2.13 17.77
N ARG A 195 -15.24 0.93 17.18
CA ARG A 195 -16.49 0.16 17.29
C ARG A 195 -16.83 -0.17 18.74
N GLY A 196 -15.83 -0.61 19.52
CA GLY A 196 -16.00 -0.88 20.95
C GLY A 196 -16.47 0.34 21.76
N GLU A 197 -15.88 1.52 21.51
CA GLU A 197 -16.31 2.75 22.20
C GLU A 197 -17.72 3.18 21.84
N ARG A 198 -18.15 2.98 20.59
CA ARG A 198 -19.51 3.28 20.13
C ARG A 198 -20.53 2.37 20.81
N LEU A 199 -20.28 1.07 20.80
CA LEU A 199 -21.12 0.08 21.48
C LEU A 199 -21.24 0.39 22.98
N TYR A 200 -20.11 0.68 23.63
CA TYR A 200 -20.10 1.01 25.06
C TYR A 200 -20.87 2.31 25.37
N THR A 201 -20.71 3.34 24.54
CA THR A 201 -21.43 4.61 24.74
C THR A 201 -22.93 4.42 24.58
N ALA A 202 -23.37 3.69 23.54
CA ALA A 202 -24.78 3.38 23.32
C ALA A 202 -25.38 2.55 24.48
N LEU A 203 -24.63 1.56 24.98
CA LEU A 203 -25.04 0.78 26.14
C LEU A 203 -25.22 1.67 27.38
N CYS A 204 -24.28 2.59 27.64
CA CYS A 204 -24.41 3.53 28.77
C CYS A 204 -25.63 4.46 28.63
N GLU A 205 -25.96 4.89 27.41
CA GLU A 205 -27.16 5.70 27.15
C GLU A 205 -28.44 4.91 27.40
N GLU A 206 -28.52 3.66 26.95
CA GLU A 206 -29.65 2.78 27.25
C GLU A 206 -29.79 2.46 28.74
N VAL A 207 -28.69 2.17 29.44
CA VAL A 207 -28.70 1.93 30.89
C VAL A 207 -29.24 3.15 31.63
N ARG A 208 -28.78 4.36 31.28
CA ARG A 208 -29.28 5.61 31.87
C ARG A 208 -30.77 5.81 31.61
N LEU A 209 -31.23 5.54 30.38
CA LEU A 209 -32.66 5.62 30.06
C LEU A 209 -33.47 4.64 30.91
N HIS A 210 -32.98 3.41 31.07
CA HIS A 210 -33.64 2.40 31.91
C HIS A 210 -33.73 2.86 33.37
N GLU A 211 -32.62 3.34 33.95
CA GLU A 211 -32.59 3.86 35.33
C GLU A 211 -33.57 5.02 35.52
N ASP A 212 -33.62 5.97 34.57
CA ASP A 212 -34.56 7.09 34.60
C ASP A 212 -36.03 6.63 34.56
N LEU A 213 -36.35 5.62 33.75
CA LEU A 213 -37.69 5.06 33.66
C LEU A 213 -38.07 4.28 34.92
N GLN A 214 -37.14 3.54 35.53
CA GLN A 214 -37.37 2.90 36.84
C GLN A 214 -37.67 3.92 37.93
N ASN A 215 -36.94 5.04 37.94
CA ASN A 215 -37.19 6.13 38.88
C ASN A 215 -38.59 6.74 38.69
N GLN A 216 -39.06 6.86 37.44
CA GLN A 216 -40.42 7.33 37.15
C GLN A 216 -41.49 6.34 37.62
N ARG A 217 -41.29 5.02 37.44
CA ARG A 217 -42.20 3.99 37.98
C ARG A 217 -42.30 4.08 39.50
N ALA A 218 -41.16 4.14 40.18
CA ALA A 218 -41.10 4.26 41.63
C ALA A 218 -41.79 5.53 42.13
N TYR A 219 -41.68 6.65 41.40
CA TYR A 219 -42.39 7.87 41.73
C TYR A 219 -43.92 7.71 41.63
N LEU A 220 -44.44 7.07 40.57
CA LEU A 220 -45.87 6.78 40.45
C LEU A 220 -46.38 5.88 41.59
N ASP A 221 -45.60 4.88 41.99
CA ASP A 221 -45.93 4.02 43.14
C ASP A 221 -46.03 4.82 44.45
N LEU A 222 -45.12 5.79 44.66
CA LEU A 222 -45.14 6.68 45.81
C LEU A 222 -46.35 7.62 45.79
N VAL A 223 -46.70 8.18 44.62
CA VAL A 223 -47.89 9.02 44.44
C VAL A 223 -49.15 8.22 44.78
N GLU A 224 -49.26 7.01 44.24
CA GLU A 224 -50.40 6.12 44.47
C GLU A 224 -50.53 5.75 45.95
N GLN A 225 -49.43 5.34 46.60
CA GLN A 225 -49.42 5.05 48.04
C GLN A 225 -49.79 6.26 48.89
N ARG A 226 -49.35 7.47 48.51
CA ARG A 226 -49.70 8.69 49.23
C ARG A 226 -51.19 8.97 49.12
N LEU A 227 -51.75 8.96 47.91
CA LEU A 227 -53.17 9.22 47.68
C LEU A 227 -54.06 8.20 48.40
N ARG A 228 -53.70 6.90 48.38
CA ARG A 228 -54.40 5.87 49.18
C ARG A 228 -54.53 6.21 50.66
N ARG A 229 -53.52 6.88 51.24
CA ARG A 229 -53.49 7.23 52.67
C ARG A 229 -54.19 8.55 52.97
N THR A 230 -54.12 9.53 52.07
CA THR A 230 -54.56 10.90 52.36
C THR A 230 -55.87 11.28 51.68
N ASP A 231 -56.14 10.78 50.48
CA ASP A 231 -57.24 11.23 49.61
C ASP A 231 -57.67 10.11 48.63
N PRO A 232 -58.50 9.15 49.09
CA PRO A 232 -58.93 8.01 48.28
C PRO A 232 -59.85 8.38 47.11
N GLU A 233 -60.61 9.48 47.22
CA GLU A 233 -61.48 9.94 46.13
C GLU A 233 -60.64 10.45 44.96
N ARG A 234 -59.62 11.27 45.25
CA ARG A 234 -58.67 11.74 44.23
C ARG A 234 -57.85 10.61 43.60
N LEU A 235 -57.59 9.54 44.34
CA LEU A 235 -56.97 8.33 43.78
C LEU A 235 -57.86 7.70 42.72
N ALA A 236 -59.18 7.59 42.97
CA ALA A 236 -60.11 7.01 42.01
C ALA A 236 -60.08 7.81 40.70
N ASP A 237 -60.11 9.15 40.80
CA ASP A 237 -60.05 10.05 39.65
C ASP A 237 -58.71 9.98 38.90
N ALA A 238 -57.58 9.80 39.60
CA ALA A 238 -56.24 9.78 38.99
C ALA A 238 -55.75 8.38 38.56
N SER A 239 -56.50 7.32 38.87
CA SER A 239 -56.05 5.93 38.67
C SER A 239 -55.78 5.60 37.20
N GLU A 240 -56.68 6.00 36.30
CA GLU A 240 -56.55 5.79 34.85
C GLU A 240 -55.33 6.53 34.28
N ASP A 241 -55.08 7.76 34.74
CA ASP A 241 -53.90 8.55 34.34
C ASP A 241 -52.59 7.91 34.81
N ILE A 242 -52.56 7.36 36.05
CA ILE A 242 -51.39 6.66 36.59
C ILE A 242 -51.10 5.39 35.76
N GLU A 243 -52.13 4.61 35.43
CA GLU A 243 -51.97 3.42 34.58
C GLU A 243 -51.52 3.77 33.17
N LEU A 244 -52.07 4.84 32.58
CA LEU A 244 -51.65 5.34 31.28
C LEU A 244 -50.16 5.74 31.29
N MET A 245 -49.70 6.43 32.34
CA MET A 245 -48.29 6.79 32.47
C MET A 245 -47.38 5.57 32.65
N ARG A 246 -47.80 4.55 33.42
CA ARG A 246 -47.06 3.27 33.52
C ARG A 246 -46.92 2.60 32.16
N SER A 247 -48.02 2.48 31.39
CA SER A 247 -47.98 1.92 30.04
C SER A 247 -47.04 2.68 29.11
N ARG A 248 -47.02 4.02 29.21
CA ARG A 248 -46.10 4.87 28.43
C ARG A 248 -44.64 4.67 28.83
N ILE A 249 -44.36 4.46 30.12
CA ILE A 249 -43.02 4.15 30.61
C ILE A 249 -42.58 2.78 30.08
N ASP A 250 -43.44 1.76 30.19
CA ASP A 250 -43.13 0.40 29.76
C ASP A 250 -42.87 0.31 28.25
N ALA A 251 -43.63 1.04 27.43
CA ALA A 251 -43.42 1.10 25.99
C ALA A 251 -42.07 1.76 25.60
N ARG A 252 -41.48 2.57 26.49
CA ARG A 252 -40.19 3.24 26.27
C ARG A 252 -39.02 2.52 26.93
N ASP A 253 -39.28 1.58 27.82
CA ASP A 253 -38.22 0.84 28.53
C ASP A 253 -37.54 -0.12 27.57
N PRO A 254 -36.22 0.05 27.31
CA PRO A 254 -35.48 -0.85 26.44
C PRO A 254 -35.68 -2.32 26.84
N LEU A 255 -35.69 -2.66 28.14
CA LEU A 255 -35.79 -4.06 28.56
C LEU A 255 -37.16 -4.70 28.29
N LEU A 256 -38.21 -3.91 28.09
CA LEU A 256 -39.56 -4.41 27.81
C LEU A 256 -39.92 -4.33 26.33
N SER A 257 -39.29 -3.42 25.56
CA SER A 257 -39.55 -3.23 24.13
C SER A 257 -38.64 -4.03 23.20
N GLY A 258 -37.64 -4.76 23.73
CA GLY A 258 -36.73 -5.62 22.95
C GLY A 258 -35.26 -5.18 22.90
N GLY A 259 -34.83 -4.39 23.88
CA GLY A 259 -33.61 -3.58 23.99
C GLY A 259 -32.29 -4.28 23.68
N VAL A 260 -31.92 -4.20 22.41
CA VAL A 260 -30.58 -4.50 21.91
C VAL A 260 -30.12 -3.45 20.89
N ASP A 261 -30.74 -2.27 20.85
CA ASP A 261 -30.44 -1.21 19.88
C ASP A 261 -28.98 -0.71 20.02
N TRP A 262 -28.41 -0.79 21.22
CA TRP A 262 -26.99 -0.54 21.49
C TRP A 262 -26.05 -1.48 20.74
N SER A 263 -26.53 -2.65 20.32
CA SER A 263 -25.76 -3.63 19.57
C SER A 263 -25.83 -3.42 18.05
N ASP A 264 -26.87 -2.73 17.58
CA ASP A 264 -27.12 -2.41 16.16
C ASP A 264 -26.39 -1.14 15.69
N GLN A 265 -25.28 -0.79 16.35
CA GLN A 265 -24.48 0.37 15.97
C GLN A 265 -23.82 0.11 14.61
N PRO A 266 -23.93 1.04 13.64
CA PRO A 266 -23.31 0.85 12.35
C PRO A 266 -21.79 0.86 12.51
N ASP A 267 -21.12 0.10 11.65
CA ASP A 267 -19.66 0.04 11.66
C ASP A 267 -19.03 1.44 11.50
N PRO A 268 -17.88 1.69 12.13
CA PRO A 268 -17.21 2.97 12.03
C PRO A 268 -16.76 3.25 10.60
N THR A 269 -17.02 4.46 10.13
CA THR A 269 -16.53 4.92 8.82
C THR A 269 -15.05 5.27 8.89
N ASP A 270 -14.38 5.37 7.75
CA ASP A 270 -12.97 5.80 7.69
C ASP A 270 -12.74 7.16 8.38
N VAL A 271 -13.72 8.06 8.33
CA VAL A 271 -13.68 9.37 9.00
C VAL A 271 -13.72 9.20 10.52
N ASP A 272 -14.55 8.28 11.04
CA ASP A 272 -14.65 8.00 12.47
C ASP A 272 -13.36 7.40 13.00
N VAL A 273 -12.77 6.46 12.25
CA VAL A 273 -11.48 5.83 12.58
C VAL A 273 -10.36 6.86 12.55
N TYR A 274 -10.35 7.75 11.56
CA TYR A 274 -9.37 8.83 11.47
C TYR A 274 -9.44 9.78 12.66
N GLU A 275 -10.63 10.27 13.01
CA GLU A 275 -10.82 11.16 14.16
C GLU A 275 -10.51 10.45 15.48
N TYR A 276 -10.84 9.16 15.60
CA TYR A 276 -10.43 8.32 16.73
C TYR A 276 -8.91 8.27 16.87
N MET A 277 -8.20 7.89 15.81
CA MET A 277 -6.73 7.81 15.80
C MET A 277 -6.08 9.17 16.09
N ARG A 278 -6.65 10.26 15.57
CA ARG A 278 -6.18 11.62 15.81
C ARG A 278 -6.33 11.99 17.29
N ARG A 279 -7.51 11.76 17.88
CA ARG A 279 -7.78 12.01 19.30
C ARG A 279 -6.87 11.19 20.21
N ASP A 280 -6.67 9.91 19.89
CA ASP A 280 -5.86 9.01 20.72
C ASP A 280 -4.37 9.38 20.67
N ARG A 281 -3.86 9.79 19.49
CA ARG A 281 -2.50 10.35 19.38
C ARG A 281 -2.30 11.58 20.28
N HIS A 282 -3.27 12.48 20.33
CA HIS A 282 -3.20 13.64 21.22
C HIS A 282 -3.28 13.26 22.71
N ALA A 283 -4.02 12.20 23.06
CA ALA A 283 -4.02 11.67 24.42
C ALA A 283 -2.65 11.10 24.82
N THR A 284 -1.98 10.38 23.92
CA THR A 284 -0.62 9.83 24.17
C THR A 284 0.50 10.86 24.12
N ALA A 285 0.36 11.93 23.33
CA ALA A 285 1.40 12.97 23.17
C ALA A 285 1.44 14.00 24.31
N PHE A 286 0.36 14.12 25.09
CA PHE A 286 0.24 15.08 26.20
C PHE A 286 -0.03 14.45 27.56
N GLY A 287 0.02 13.12 27.69
CA GLY A 287 -0.31 12.43 28.94
C GLY A 287 0.37 11.07 29.02
N HIS A 288 1.63 11.06 29.45
CA HIS A 288 2.32 9.86 29.90
C HIS A 288 2.63 9.93 31.40
N GLU A 289 1.71 10.50 32.16
CA GLU A 289 1.57 10.24 33.60
C GLU A 289 0.19 9.60 33.79
N ASP A 290 0.16 8.52 34.57
CA ASP A 290 -1.03 7.76 34.99
C ASP A 290 -1.57 6.67 34.04
N LEU A 291 -0.80 5.58 33.90
CA LEU A 291 -1.34 4.27 33.49
C LEU A 291 -1.34 3.27 34.65
N TYR A 292 -2.12 3.58 35.69
CA TYR A 292 -2.84 2.59 36.54
C TYR A 292 -4.10 3.21 37.20
N GLY A 293 -4.64 4.31 36.66
CA GLY A 293 -5.80 5.01 37.22
C GLY A 293 -6.92 5.17 36.21
N ASP A 294 -7.87 4.25 36.26
CA ASP A 294 -9.28 4.46 35.95
C ASP A 294 -9.68 5.05 34.56
N ARG A 295 -10.03 4.14 33.64
CA ARG A 295 -10.68 4.46 32.34
C ARG A 295 -12.11 5.01 32.48
N ALA A 296 -12.64 5.18 33.70
CA ALA A 296 -14.04 5.54 33.93
C ALA A 296 -14.40 7.01 33.63
N HIS A 297 -13.45 7.90 33.28
CA HIS A 297 -13.73 9.34 33.08
C HIS A 297 -13.46 9.85 31.65
N ARG A 298 -13.49 8.97 30.64
CA ARG A 298 -13.47 9.42 29.23
C ARG A 298 -14.83 10.06 28.90
N PRO A 299 -14.90 11.32 28.39
CA PRO A 299 -16.16 11.90 27.96
C PRO A 299 -16.77 11.00 26.87
N PRO A 300 -18.09 10.72 26.93
CA PRO A 300 -18.74 9.84 25.96
C PRO A 300 -18.49 10.36 24.55
N TYR A 301 -18.21 9.44 23.63
CA TYR A 301 -18.07 9.76 22.22
C TYR A 301 -19.39 10.37 21.73
N ARG A 302 -19.41 11.67 21.44
CA ARG A 302 -20.51 12.30 20.70
C ARG A 302 -20.19 12.16 19.22
N PRO A 303 -20.93 11.35 18.44
CA PRO A 303 -20.79 11.36 17.00
C PRO A 303 -21.03 12.79 16.48
N PRO A 304 -20.35 13.20 15.39
CA PRO A 304 -20.69 14.45 14.73
C PRO A 304 -22.15 14.37 14.27
N TYR A 305 -23.02 15.17 14.89
CA TYR A 305 -24.41 15.31 14.48
C TYR A 305 -24.46 15.77 13.01
N ARG A 306 -24.67 14.83 12.08
CA ARG A 306 -25.34 15.16 10.82
C ARG A 306 -26.82 15.16 11.13
N SER A 307 -27.39 16.36 11.26
CA SER A 307 -28.84 16.57 11.26
C SER A 307 -29.44 15.81 10.10
N MET A 308 -30.20 14.74 10.36
CA MET A 308 -31.09 14.20 9.34
C MET A 308 -32.10 15.30 9.00
N PRO A 309 -32.36 15.59 7.71
CA PRO A 309 -33.43 16.50 7.34
C PRO A 309 -34.75 15.95 7.85
N SER A 310 -35.56 16.81 8.49
CA SER A 310 -36.88 16.45 8.98
C SER A 310 -37.71 15.92 7.80
N ILE A 311 -38.26 14.73 7.96
CA ILE A 311 -39.32 14.21 7.09
C ILE A 311 -40.46 15.23 7.15
N GLY A 312 -40.64 15.96 6.05
CA GLY A 312 -41.64 17.01 5.93
C GLY A 312 -43.04 16.43 6.06
N SER A 313 -43.76 16.91 7.07
CA SER A 313 -45.21 17.00 7.07
C SER A 313 -45.66 17.95 5.96
N GLY A 314 -46.42 17.45 4.99
CA GLY A 314 -47.08 18.31 4.02
C GLY A 314 -47.44 17.61 2.71
N PHE A 315 -48.37 16.66 2.75
CA PHE A 315 -49.12 16.24 1.56
C PHE A 315 -50.54 15.84 1.98
N PHE A 316 -51.38 16.86 2.13
CA PHE A 316 -52.83 16.83 1.88
C PHE A 316 -53.22 18.25 1.47
N ASP A 317 -53.32 18.44 0.16
CA ASP A 317 -54.33 19.24 -0.55
C ASP A 317 -54.46 18.64 -1.96
#